data_AF-A0A0S4XKC9-F1
#
_entry.id   AF-A0A0S4XKC9-F1
#
_cell.length_a   1.000
_cell.length_b   1.000
_cell.length_c   1.000
_cell.angle_alpha   90.00
_cell.angle_beta   90.00
_cell.angle_gamma   90.00
#
_symmetry.space_group_name_H-M   'P 1'
#
loop_
_entity.id
_entity.type
_entity.pdbx_description
1 polymer ?
#
loop_
_entity_poly.entity_id
_entity_poly.type
_entity_poly.pdbx_seq_one_letter_code
_entity_poly.pdbx_strand_id
1 'polypeptide(L)'
;MIRAAFKLLGLQTYFTAGVKEVRAWTIHIGDTAPRAAAAIHTDFERGFIRAQTIAYDDFIQYKGEQGAKEAGKMRAEGKEYIVKDGDVLHFLFNV
;
A
#
# COMPACT_ATOMS: atom_id res chain seq x y z
N MET A 1 16.36 10.63 14.54
CA MET A 1 15.54 11.86 14.69
C MET A 1 14.41 11.94 13.66
N ILE A 2 14.66 11.85 12.35
CA ILE A 2 13.62 12.00 11.29
C ILE A 2 12.48 10.98 11.40
N ARG A 3 12.77 9.68 11.53
CA ARG A 3 11.73 8.63 11.64
C ARG A 3 10.81 8.79 12.85
N ALA A 4 11.37 9.23 13.98
CA ALA A 4 10.60 9.46 15.20
C ALA A 4 9.66 10.67 15.04
N ALA A 5 10.13 11.75 14.41
CA ALA A 5 9.29 12.91 14.09
C ALA A 5 8.18 12.55 13.10
N PHE A 6 8.47 11.76 12.07
CA PHE A 6 7.47 11.28 11.11
C PHE A 6 6.34 10.50 11.79
N LYS A 7 6.70 9.55 12.67
CA LYS A 7 5.72 8.82 13.48
C LYS A 7 4.97 9.71 14.47
N LEU A 8 5.65 10.69 15.08
CA LEU A 8 5.03 11.67 15.99
C LEU A 8 3.95 12.52 15.28
N LEU A 9 4.14 12.81 13.99
CA LEU A 9 3.14 13.48 13.15
C LEU A 9 1.98 12.56 12.74
N GLY A 10 1.95 11.31 13.21
CA GLY A 10 0.92 10.34 12.84
C GLY A 10 1.02 9.88 11.40
N LEU A 11 2.22 9.88 10.81
CA LEU A 11 2.45 9.46 9.43
C LEU A 11 3.03 8.04 9.38
N GLN A 12 2.68 7.31 8.33
CA GLN A 12 3.24 6.01 7.99
C GLN A 12 3.49 5.91 6.47
N THR A 13 4.20 4.87 6.06
CA THR A 13 4.58 4.66 4.66
C THR A 13 3.96 3.39 4.12
N TYR A 14 3.47 3.41 2.87
CA TYR A 14 3.27 2.20 2.07
C TYR A 14 4.11 2.28 0.81
N PHE A 15 4.23 1.17 0.08
CA PHE A 15 5.02 1.09 -1.13
C PHE A 15 4.19 0.69 -2.35
N THR A 16 4.50 1.28 -3.49
CA THR A 16 4.19 0.70 -4.81
C THR A 16 5.47 0.15 -5.39
N ALA A 17 5.46 -1.09 -5.87
CA ALA A 17 6.64 -1.73 -6.45
C ALA A 17 6.30 -2.32 -7.82
N GLY A 18 6.99 -1.84 -8.86
CA GLY A 18 6.88 -2.38 -10.22
C GLY A 18 8.23 -2.35 -10.93
N VAL A 19 8.26 -2.85 -12.16
CA VAL A 19 9.52 -2.98 -12.93
C VAL A 19 10.20 -1.64 -13.18
N LYS A 20 9.41 -0.56 -13.36
CA LYS A 20 9.94 0.78 -13.67
C LYS A 20 10.22 1.63 -12.44
N GLU A 21 9.46 1.46 -11.37
CA GLU A 21 9.50 2.33 -10.21
C GLU A 21 9.18 1.55 -8.93
N VAL A 22 9.92 1.88 -7.88
CA VAL A 22 9.55 1.57 -6.50
C VAL A 22 9.45 2.89 -5.76
N ARG A 23 8.31 3.13 -5.11
CA ARG A 23 8.04 4.42 -4.46
C ARG A 23 7.43 4.23 -3.09
N ALA A 24 7.87 5.07 -2.16
CA ALA A 24 7.29 5.24 -0.84
C ALA A 24 6.22 6.34 -0.88
N TRP A 25 5.04 6.04 -0.34
CA TRP A 25 3.93 6.96 -0.25
C TRP A 25 3.62 7.26 1.22
N THR A 26 3.59 8.53 1.57
CA THR A 26 3.26 9.00 2.92
C THR A 26 1.75 9.14 3.06
N ILE A 27 1.20 8.54 4.10
CA ILE A 27 -0.21 8.61 4.49
C ILE A 27 -0.32 8.80 6.01
N HIS A 28 -1.52 9.12 6.50
CA HIS A 28 -1.76 9.12 7.93
C HIS A 28 -1.97 7.70 8.45
N ILE A 29 -1.54 7.46 9.69
CA ILE A 29 -1.85 6.22 10.40
C ILE A 29 -3.37 6.11 10.53
N GLY A 30 -3.92 5.00 10.04
CA GLY A 30 -5.37 4.76 10.02
C GLY A 30 -6.05 5.08 8.69
N ASP A 31 -5.34 5.59 7.68
CA ASP A 31 -5.93 5.81 6.36
C ASP A 31 -6.40 4.47 5.74
N THR A 32 -7.60 4.51 5.15
CA THR A 32 -8.17 3.38 4.41
C THR A 32 -7.48 3.20 3.05
N ALA A 33 -7.64 2.04 2.41
CA ALA A 33 -7.08 1.77 1.10
C ALA A 33 -7.48 2.81 0.01
N PRO A 34 -8.75 3.26 -0.11
CA PRO A 34 -9.11 4.33 -1.05
C PRO A 34 -8.40 5.65 -0.73
N ARG A 35 -8.27 5.99 0.56
CA ARG A 35 -7.61 7.22 0.99
C ARG A 35 -6.12 7.19 0.69
N ALA A 36 -5.48 6.04 0.90
CA ALA A 36 -4.09 5.82 0.53
C ALA A 36 -3.86 5.89 -0.99
N ALA A 37 -4.81 5.41 -1.79
CA ALA A 37 -4.76 5.53 -3.24
C ALA A 37 -4.86 7.00 -3.71
N ALA A 38 -5.63 7.83 -2.99
CA ALA A 38 -5.75 9.27 -3.24
C ALA A 38 -4.40 10.01 -3.18
N ALA A 39 -3.44 9.49 -2.41
CA ALA A 39 -2.08 10.05 -2.33
C ALA A 39 -1.33 9.96 -3.67
N ILE A 40 -1.67 8.99 -4.52
CA ILE A 40 -1.13 8.84 -5.89
C ILE A 40 -1.85 9.81 -6.83
N HIS A 41 -3.18 9.75 -6.83
CA HIS A 41 -4.05 10.62 -7.61
C HIS A 41 -5.47 10.59 -7.05
N THR A 42 -6.16 11.73 -7.02
CA THR A 42 -7.50 11.84 -6.44
C THR A 42 -8.56 10.99 -7.15
N ASP A 43 -8.37 10.70 -8.44
CA ASP A 43 -9.30 9.85 -9.20
C ASP A 43 -9.28 8.40 -8.75
N PHE A 44 -8.17 7.92 -8.16
CA PHE A 44 -8.08 6.54 -7.68
C PHE A 44 -9.01 6.32 -6.49
N GLU A 45 -9.23 7.34 -5.65
CA GLU A 45 -10.16 7.29 -4.52
C GLU A 45 -11.60 7.10 -5.01
N ARG A 46 -11.99 7.86 -6.05
CA ARG A 46 -13.34 7.80 -6.65
C ARG A 46 -13.57 6.50 -7.39
N GLY A 47 -12.59 6.09 -8.18
CA GLY A 47 -12.62 4.88 -9.00
C GLY A 47 -12.27 3.59 -8.25
N PHE A 48 -12.00 3.65 -6.94
CA PHE A 48 -11.44 2.54 -6.18
C PHE A 48 -12.32 1.28 -6.27
N ILE A 49 -11.70 0.17 -6.71
CA ILE A 49 -12.31 -1.16 -6.71
C ILE A 49 -11.79 -1.96 -5.51
N ARG A 50 -10.47 -2.14 -5.42
CA ARG A 50 -9.78 -2.90 -4.37
C ARG A 50 -8.28 -2.62 -4.37
N ALA A 51 -7.61 -2.96 -3.27
CA ALA A 51 -6.15 -2.97 -3.18
C ALA A 51 -5.62 -4.40 -3.14
N GLN A 52 -4.72 -4.76 -4.05
CA GLN A 52 -3.88 -5.94 -3.87
C GLN A 52 -2.78 -5.59 -2.87
N THR A 53 -2.74 -6.33 -1.76
CA THR A 53 -1.92 -6.01 -0.60
C THR A 53 -1.01 -7.17 -0.26
N ILE A 54 0.28 -6.89 -0.10
CA ILE A 54 1.28 -7.81 0.43
C ILE A 54 1.97 -7.12 1.60
N ALA A 55 2.06 -7.78 2.75
CA ALA A 55 2.83 -7.25 3.87
C ALA A 55 4.32 -7.19 3.50
N TYR A 56 5.05 -6.17 3.99
CA TYR A 56 6.48 -6.00 3.69
C TYR A 56 7.29 -7.28 3.89
N ASP A 57 7.13 -7.92 5.05
CA ASP A 57 7.89 -9.12 5.41
C ASP A 57 7.61 -10.28 4.44
N ASP A 58 6.36 -10.46 4.01
CA ASP A 58 5.99 -11.46 3.01
C ASP A 58 6.58 -11.10 1.64
N PHE A 59 6.56 -9.82 1.24
CA PHE A 59 7.15 -9.39 -0.03
C PHE A 59 8.66 -9.70 -0.08
N ILE A 60 9.39 -9.48 1.01
CA ILE A 60 10.81 -9.80 1.11
C ILE A 60 11.02 -11.32 1.17
N GLN A 61 10.30 -12.03 2.03
CA GLN A 61 10.44 -13.48 2.22
C GLN A 61 10.21 -14.26 0.93
N TYR A 62 9.18 -13.88 0.17
CA TYR A 62 8.80 -14.54 -1.07
C TYR A 62 9.39 -13.89 -2.33
N LYS A 63 10.41 -13.04 -2.17
CA LYS A 63 11.19 -12.46 -3.28
C LYS A 63 10.34 -11.69 -4.30
N GLY A 64 9.39 -10.91 -3.81
CA GLY A 64 8.57 -9.99 -4.58
C GLY A 64 7.15 -10.48 -4.84
N GLU A 65 6.46 -9.74 -5.70
CA GLU A 65 5.02 -9.88 -5.92
C GLU A 65 4.61 -11.28 -6.39
N GLN A 66 5.31 -11.83 -7.38
CA GLN A 66 4.97 -13.12 -7.97
C GLN A 66 5.12 -14.25 -6.96
N GLY A 67 6.23 -14.31 -6.22
CA GLY A 67 6.43 -15.35 -5.22
C GLY A 67 5.46 -15.20 -4.04
N ALA A 68 5.15 -13.98 -3.61
CA ALA A 68 4.15 -13.74 -2.57
C ALA A 68 2.74 -14.17 -3.02
N LYS A 69 2.41 -13.97 -4.30
CA LYS A 69 1.14 -14.44 -4.89
C LYS A 69 1.06 -15.96 -4.94
N GLU A 70 2.11 -16.63 -5.41
CA GLU A 70 2.20 -18.10 -5.44
C GLU A 70 2.11 -18.72 -4.05
N ALA A 71 2.67 -18.05 -3.04
CA ALA A 71 2.58 -18.45 -1.64
C ALA A 71 1.25 -18.08 -0.94
N GLY A 72 0.28 -17.49 -1.66
CA GLY A 72 -1.02 -17.11 -1.11
C GLY A 72 -0.99 -15.92 -0.15
N LYS A 73 0.06 -15.09 -0.19
CA LYS A 73 0.22 -13.90 0.67
C LYS A 73 -0.31 -12.61 0.07
N MET A 74 -0.66 -12.61 -1.21
CA MET A 74 -1.35 -11.48 -1.83
C MET A 74 -2.83 -11.49 -1.46
N ARG A 75 -3.26 -10.47 -0.73
CA ARG A 75 -4.65 -10.28 -0.27
C ARG A 75 -5.37 -9.28 -1.15
N ALA A 76 -6.67 -9.49 -1.34
CA ALA A 76 -7.55 -8.54 -2.01
C ALA A 76 -8.36 -7.77 -0.95
N GLU A 77 -7.96 -6.52 -0.72
CA GLU A 77 -8.49 -5.70 0.36
C GLU A 77 -9.53 -4.70 -0.16
N GLY A 78 -10.62 -4.55 0.59
CA GLY A 78 -11.75 -3.68 0.23
C GLY A 78 -11.61 -2.24 0.71
N LYS A 79 -12.68 -1.46 0.59
CA LYS A 79 -12.72 -0.03 0.93
C LYS A 79 -12.46 0.27 2.42
N GLU A 80 -12.80 -0.68 3.29
CA GLU A 80 -12.64 -0.54 4.75
C GLU A 80 -11.27 -1.00 5.26
N TYR A 81 -10.42 -1.53 4.39
CA TYR A 81 -9.08 -1.96 4.80
C TYR A 81 -8.25 -0.77 5.25
N ILE A 82 -7.71 -0.86 6.47
CA ILE A 82 -6.77 0.10 7.01
C ILE A 82 -5.37 -0.30 6.57
N VAL A 83 -4.72 0.57 5.80
CA VAL A 83 -3.36 0.33 5.31
C VAL A 83 -2.40 0.21 6.48
N LYS A 84 -1.50 -0.75 6.42
CA LYS A 84 -0.46 -0.94 7.44
C LYS A 84 0.86 -0.37 6.96
N ASP A 85 1.66 0.11 7.91
CA ASP A 85 3.01 0.58 7.63
C ASP A 85 3.82 -0.53 6.93
N GLY A 86 4.43 -0.17 5.82
CA GLY A 86 5.22 -1.06 4.97
C GLY A 86 4.44 -1.91 3.97
N ASP A 87 3.10 -1.87 3.94
CA ASP A 87 2.32 -2.62 2.94
C ASP A 87 2.80 -2.29 1.52
N VAL A 88 2.93 -3.33 0.69
CA VAL A 88 3.15 -3.19 -0.75
C VAL A 88 1.79 -3.30 -1.43
N LEU A 89 1.37 -2.21 -2.05
CA LEU A 89 0.02 -2.03 -2.58
C LEU A 89 0.02 -1.85 -4.09
N HIS A 90 -0.95 -2.49 -4.73
CA HIS A 90 -1.37 -2.21 -6.10
C HIS A 90 -2.87 -1.92 -6.11
N PHE A 91 -3.26 -0.71 -6.49
CA PHE A 91 -4.66 -0.30 -6.51
C PHE A 91 -5.32 -0.61 -7.85
N LEU A 92 -6.44 -1.31 -7.82
CA LEU A 92 -7.32 -1.47 -8.97
C LEU A 92 -8.41 -0.40 -8.89
N PHE A 93 -8.59 0.34 -9.97
CA PHE A 93 -9.57 1.40 -10.08
C PHE A 93 -10.17 1.41 -11.48
N ASN A 94 -11.35 2.03 -11.62
CA ASN A 94 -11.94 2.34 -12.92
C ASN A 94 -12.17 3.85 -13.04
N VAL A 95 -11.85 4.39 -14.21
CA VAL A 95 -12.11 5.78 -14.61
C VAL A 95 -13.39 5.85 -15.44
#